data_AF-A0A1Z8X855-F1
#
_entry.id   AF-A0A1Z8X855-F1
#
_cell.length_a   1.000
_cell.length_b   1.000
_cell.length_c   1.000
_cell.angle_alpha   90.00
_cell.angle_beta   90.00
_cell.angle_gamma   90.00
#
_symmetry.space_group_name_H-M   'P 1'
#
loop_
_entity.id
_entity.type
_entity.pdbx_description
1 polymer ?
#
loop_
_entity_poly.entity_id
_entity_poly.type
_entity_poly.pdbx_seq_one_letter_code
_entity_poly.pdbx_strand_id
1 'polypeptide(L)'
;MTEETIRRYTYTKEEVDKMIAHAVEIAVAQARAIDEASMAKHNREATIISMILGFTALALFVDGLLRILGIIPPFMHLDVNIIDKITDRVETDVIDKIRQVPIKRLLNR
;
A
#
# COMPACT_ATOMS: atom_id res chain seq x y z
N MET A 1 55.68 -31.41 -33.67
CA MET A 1 55.00 -32.06 -32.52
C MET A 1 54.61 -33.47 -32.95
N THR A 2 54.92 -34.48 -32.14
CA THR A 2 54.44 -35.85 -32.36
C THR A 2 52.97 -35.98 -31.96
N GLU A 3 52.22 -36.85 -32.63
CA GLU A 3 50.78 -37.08 -32.41
C GLU A 3 50.46 -37.48 -30.95
N GLU A 4 51.38 -38.23 -30.34
CA GLU A 4 51.33 -38.65 -28.93
C GLU A 4 51.41 -37.46 -27.96
N THR A 5 52.20 -36.44 -28.30
CA THR A 5 52.29 -35.20 -27.51
C THR A 5 50.99 -34.41 -27.59
N ILE A 6 50.33 -34.38 -28.75
CA ILE A 6 49.05 -33.65 -28.91
C ILE A 6 47.99 -34.28 -28.02
N ARG A 7 47.76 -35.59 -28.11
CA ARG A 7 46.76 -36.30 -27.30
C ARG A 7 46.98 -36.21 -25.79
N ARG A 8 48.24 -36.06 -25.34
CA ARG A 8 48.57 -35.91 -23.91
C ARG A 8 48.18 -34.54 -23.33
N TYR A 9 48.14 -33.50 -24.15
CA TYR A 9 47.95 -32.12 -23.70
C TYR A 9 46.66 -31.47 -24.22
N THR A 10 45.88 -32.15 -25.05
CA THR A 10 44.62 -31.62 -25.60
C THR A 10 43.43 -32.50 -25.25
N TYR A 11 42.33 -31.87 -24.86
CA TYR A 11 41.05 -32.56 -24.70
C TYR A 11 40.39 -32.85 -26.03
N THR A 12 39.62 -33.93 -26.08
CA THR A 12 38.70 -34.22 -27.17
C THR A 12 37.50 -33.26 -27.12
N LYS A 13 36.84 -33.08 -28.27
CA LYS A 13 35.65 -32.24 -28.35
C LYS A 13 34.57 -32.73 -27.39
N GLU A 14 34.40 -34.05 -27.29
CA GLU A 14 33.40 -34.68 -26.43
C GLU A 14 33.65 -34.42 -24.94
N GLU A 15 34.91 -34.38 -24.51
CA GLU A 15 35.29 -34.04 -23.14
C GLU A 15 35.02 -32.56 -22.85
N VAL A 16 35.34 -31.68 -23.81
CA VAL A 16 35.05 -30.24 -23.69
C VAL A 16 33.54 -29.99 -23.66
N ASP A 17 32.76 -30.65 -24.53
CA ASP A 17 31.31 -30.54 -24.58
C ASP A 17 30.68 -31.00 -23.24
N LYS A 18 31.19 -32.07 -22.62
CA LYS A 18 30.77 -32.53 -21.29
C LYS A 18 31.11 -31.52 -20.18
N MET A 19 32.32 -30.96 -20.20
CA MET A 19 32.73 -29.94 -19.24
C MET A 19 31.87 -28.68 -19.35
N ILE A 20 31.58 -28.25 -20.57
CA ILE A 20 30.70 -27.11 -20.84
C ILE A 20 29.28 -27.41 -20.36
N ALA A 21 28.73 -28.57 -20.69
CA ALA A 21 27.39 -28.96 -20.27
C ALA A 21 27.25 -28.94 -18.74
N HIS A 22 28.22 -29.51 -18.02
CA HIS A 22 28.26 -29.51 -16.56
C HIS A 22 28.39 -28.10 -15.98
N ALA A 23 29.25 -27.26 -16.57
CA ALA A 23 29.41 -25.87 -16.14
C ALA A 23 28.11 -25.06 -16.35
N VAL A 24 27.41 -25.26 -17.47
CA VAL A 24 26.13 -24.63 -17.77
C VAL A 24 25.05 -25.09 -16.79
N GLU A 25 24.99 -26.40 -16.50
CA GLU A 25 24.04 -26.95 -15.53
C GLU A 25 24.20 -26.33 -14.15
N ILE A 26 25.44 -26.26 -13.64
CA ILE A 26 25.74 -25.63 -12.35
C ILE A 26 25.36 -24.13 -12.37
N ALA A 27 25.70 -23.41 -13.44
CA ALA A 27 25.39 -21.99 -13.55
C ALA A 27 23.86 -21.73 -13.54
N VAL A 28 23.10 -22.53 -14.29
CA VAL A 28 21.63 -22.42 -14.34
C VAL A 28 21.01 -22.80 -12.99
N ALA A 29 21.53 -23.84 -12.31
CA ALA A 29 21.07 -24.22 -10.99
C ALA A 29 21.30 -23.11 -9.95
N GLN A 30 22.48 -22.48 -9.96
CA GLN A 30 22.78 -21.35 -9.08
C GLN A 30 21.90 -20.14 -9.38
N ALA A 31 21.70 -19.80 -10.66
CA ALA A 31 20.83 -18.69 -11.06
C ALA A 31 19.40 -18.89 -10.53
N ARG A 32 18.83 -20.10 -10.69
CA ARG A 32 17.49 -20.42 -10.15
C ARG A 32 17.41 -20.29 -8.63
N ALA A 33 18.42 -20.77 -7.92
CA ALA A 33 18.46 -20.68 -6.45
C ALA A 33 18.54 -19.22 -5.96
N ILE A 34 19.35 -18.39 -6.63
CA ILE A 34 19.45 -16.96 -6.34
C ILE A 34 18.12 -16.26 -6.63
N ASP A 35 17.50 -16.55 -7.78
CA ASP A 35 16.22 -15.96 -8.15
C ASP A 35 15.14 -16.32 -7.14
N GLU A 36 15.02 -17.58 -6.72
CA GLU A 36 14.04 -18.00 -5.70
C GLU A 36 14.23 -17.27 -4.37
N ALA A 37 15.48 -17.20 -3.87
CA ALA A 37 15.80 -16.50 -2.64
C ALA A 37 15.52 -14.99 -2.74
N SER A 38 15.82 -14.38 -3.89
CA SER A 38 15.57 -12.97 -4.17
C SER A 38 14.07 -12.67 -4.23
N MET A 39 13.29 -13.51 -4.92
CA MET A 39 11.83 -13.36 -5.02
C MET A 39 11.16 -13.50 -3.65
N ALA A 40 11.61 -14.44 -2.81
CA ALA A 40 11.11 -14.59 -1.45
C ALA A 40 11.35 -13.33 -0.61
N LYS A 41 12.51 -12.68 -0.77
CA LYS A 41 12.83 -11.41 -0.11
C LYS A 41 11.95 -10.27 -0.62
N HIS A 42 11.82 -10.13 -1.94
CA HIS A 42 11.01 -9.08 -2.57
C HIS A 42 9.54 -9.14 -2.15
N ASN A 43 8.94 -10.34 -2.04
CA ASN A 43 7.56 -10.48 -1.56
C ASN A 43 7.38 -10.00 -0.12
N ARG A 44 8.36 -10.24 0.76
CA ARG A 44 8.30 -9.72 2.14
C ARG A 44 8.40 -8.20 2.18
N GLU A 45 9.33 -7.63 1.43
CA GLU A 45 9.50 -6.17 1.34
C GLU A 45 8.25 -5.48 0.78
N ALA A 46 7.70 -6.02 -0.32
CA ALA A 46 6.46 -5.52 -0.92
C ALA A 46 5.29 -5.58 0.07
N THR A 47 5.18 -6.66 0.85
CA THR A 47 4.16 -6.79 1.89
C THR A 47 4.29 -5.69 2.94
N ILE A 48 5.49 -5.44 3.46
CA ILE A 48 5.75 -4.40 4.46
C ILE A 48 5.41 -3.01 3.91
N ILE A 49 5.84 -2.72 2.68
CA ILE A 49 5.55 -1.45 2.02
C ILE A 49 4.04 -1.26 1.84
N SER A 50 3.33 -2.30 1.39
CA SER A 50 1.87 -2.25 1.22
C SER A 50 1.14 -2.01 2.54
N MET A 51 1.61 -2.59 3.64
CA MET A 51 1.06 -2.39 4.96
C MET A 51 1.23 -0.93 5.41
N ILE A 52 2.44 -0.37 5.25
CA ILE A 52 2.72 1.04 5.59
C ILE A 52 1.84 1.96 4.74
N LEU A 53 1.73 1.73 3.43
CA LEU A 53 0.90 2.54 2.54
C LEU A 53 -0.59 2.44 2.90
N GLY A 54 -1.06 1.26 3.28
CA GLY A 54 -2.43 1.07 3.77
C GLY A 54 -2.71 1.87 5.04
N PHE A 55 -1.78 1.83 6.01
CA PHE A 55 -1.90 2.61 7.24
C PHE A 55 -1.82 4.12 7.01
N THR A 56 -0.94 4.59 6.11
CA THR A 56 -0.86 6.03 5.80
C THR A 56 -2.12 6.51 5.10
N ALA A 57 -2.69 5.73 4.17
CA ALA A 57 -3.96 6.06 3.54
C ALA A 57 -5.12 6.11 4.56
N LEU A 58 -5.18 5.15 5.50
CA LEU A 58 -6.18 5.13 6.55
C LEU A 58 -6.03 6.34 7.50
N ALA A 59 -4.81 6.68 7.88
CA ALA A 59 -4.53 7.84 8.74
C ALA A 59 -4.97 9.15 8.06
N LEU A 60 -4.64 9.34 6.78
CA LEU A 60 -5.08 10.50 6.00
C LEU A 60 -6.60 10.54 5.82
N PHE A 61 -7.25 9.38 5.66
CA PHE A 61 -8.71 9.29 5.59
C PHE A 61 -9.37 9.71 6.91
N VAL A 62 -8.86 9.23 8.05
CA VAL A 62 -9.35 9.62 9.37
C VAL A 62 -9.11 11.10 9.65
N ASP A 63 -7.95 11.67 9.28
CA ASP A 63 -7.71 13.13 9.37
C ASP A 63 -8.76 13.91 8.58
N GLY A 64 -9.05 13.49 7.35
CA GLY A 64 -10.09 14.09 6.51
C GLY A 64 -11.48 13.99 7.12
N LEU A 65 -11.84 12.83 7.70
CA LEU A 65 -13.13 12.64 8.36
C LEU A 65 -13.26 13.52 9.62
N LEU A 66 -12.24 13.56 10.47
CA LEU A 66 -12.23 14.38 11.68
C LEU A 66 -12.28 15.88 11.37
N ARG A 67 -11.71 16.29 10.23
CA ARG A 67 -11.82 17.65 9.69
C ARG A 67 -13.23 17.99 9.23
N ILE A 68 -13.97 17.06 8.63
CA ILE A 68 -15.38 17.29 8.24
C ILE A 68 -16.28 17.38 9.48
N LEU A 69 -15.98 16.58 10.51
CA LEU A 69 -16.69 16.57 11.79
C LEU A 69 -16.33 17.77 12.69
N GLY A 70 -15.44 18.68 12.30
CA GLY A 70 -15.11 19.87 13.08
C GLY A 70 -14.31 19.63 14.36
N ILE A 71 -13.80 18.41 14.58
CA ILE A 71 -12.93 18.10 15.74
C ILE A 71 -11.53 18.67 15.52
N ILE A 72 -11.04 18.67 14.28
CA ILE A 72 -9.71 19.16 13.90
C ILE A 72 -9.84 20.48 13.11
N PRO A 73 -9.11 21.54 13.48
CA PRO A 73 -9.18 22.83 12.79
C PRO A 73 -8.76 22.75 11.30
N PRO A 74 -9.32 23.60 10.43
CA PRO A 74 -9.03 23.59 9.01
C PRO A 74 -7.55 23.90 8.74
N PHE A 75 -6.96 23.16 7.80
CA PHE A 75 -5.57 23.29 7.37
C PHE A 75 -5.60 23.78 5.92
N MET A 76 -4.77 24.77 5.59
CA MET A 76 -4.73 25.40 4.24
C MET A 76 -6.08 25.97 3.75
N HIS A 77 -6.89 26.58 4.62
CA HIS A 77 -8.16 27.23 4.25
C HIS A 77 -9.24 26.33 3.60
N LEU A 78 -9.08 25.00 3.67
CA LEU A 78 -10.11 24.05 3.27
C LEU A 78 -11.09 23.82 4.42
N ASP A 79 -12.12 24.67 4.46
CA ASP A 79 -13.18 24.62 5.47
C ASP A 79 -14.33 23.72 4.98
N VAL A 80 -14.22 22.42 5.24
CA VAL A 80 -15.24 21.40 4.91
C VAL A 80 -16.12 21.10 6.13
N ASN A 81 -16.14 21.99 7.12
CA ASN A 81 -16.99 21.86 8.29
C ASN A 81 -18.48 21.93 7.87
N ILE A 82 -19.18 20.81 7.99
CA ILE A 82 -20.63 20.73 7.70
C ILE A 82 -21.45 20.94 8.98
N ILE A 83 -20.85 20.72 10.16
CA ILE A 83 -21.55 20.78 11.46
C ILE A 83 -22.14 22.17 11.74
N ASP A 84 -21.38 23.23 11.48
CA ASP A 84 -21.87 24.60 11.72
C ASP A 84 -23.09 24.91 10.83
N LYS A 85 -23.02 24.52 9.55
CA LYS A 85 -24.13 24.68 8.60
C LYS A 85 -25.39 23.92 9.00
N ILE A 86 -25.24 22.73 9.61
CA ILE A 86 -26.38 21.94 10.09
C ILE A 86 -26.96 22.56 11.35
N THR A 87 -26.12 23.02 12.28
CA THR A 87 -26.55 23.63 13.54
C THR A 87 -27.37 24.89 13.27
N ASP A 88 -26.88 25.78 12.41
CA ASP A 88 -27.59 26.99 11.99
C ASP A 88 -28.95 26.66 11.36
N ARG A 89 -28.99 25.62 10.52
CA ARG A 89 -30.23 25.17 9.86
C ARG A 89 -31.25 24.66 10.87
N VAL A 90 -30.82 23.87 11.85
CA VAL A 90 -31.70 23.30 12.89
C VAL A 90 -32.23 24.39 13.82
N GLU A 91 -31.39 25.33 14.22
CA GLU A 91 -31.80 26.46 15.06
C GLU A 91 -32.86 27.31 14.35
N THR A 92 -32.65 27.65 13.09
CA THR A 92 -33.59 28.46 12.32
C THR A 92 -34.90 27.70 12.01
N ASP A 93 -34.83 26.42 11.62
CA ASP A 93 -36.01 25.70 11.12
C ASP A 93 -36.86 25.08 12.24
N VAL A 94 -36.27 24.70 13.38
CA VAL A 94 -36.94 23.94 14.44
C VAL A 94 -37.25 24.80 15.67
N ILE A 95 -36.29 25.60 16.15
CA ILE A 95 -36.47 26.37 17.40
C ILE A 95 -37.46 27.52 17.20
N ASP A 96 -37.41 28.22 16.06
CA ASP A 96 -38.37 29.29 15.78
C ASP A 96 -39.80 28.78 15.62
N LYS A 97 -39.98 27.60 15.02
CA LYS A 97 -41.31 26.97 14.92
C LYS A 97 -41.84 26.49 16.27
N ILE A 98 -40.98 26.00 17.16
CA ILE A 98 -41.35 25.64 18.54
C ILE A 98 -41.67 26.89 19.38
N ARG A 99 -41.01 28.03 19.16
CA ARG A 99 -41.37 29.30 19.81
C ARG A 99 -42.70 29.89 19.32
N GLN A 100 -43.07 29.62 18.07
CA GLN A 100 -44.32 30.10 17.47
C GLN A 100 -45.57 29.32 17.92
N VAL A 101 -45.45 28.12 18.50
CA VAL A 101 -46.62 27.44 19.07
C VAL A 101 -47.00 28.11 20.39
N PRO A 102 -48.25 28.63 20.54
CA PRO A 102 -48.71 29.20 21.79
C PRO A 102 -48.97 28.08 22.79
N ILE A 103 -47.93 27.66 23.51
CA ILE A 103 -47.95 26.62 24.55
C ILE A 103 -49.04 26.89 25.60
N LYS A 104 -49.39 28.18 25.84
CA LYS A 104 -50.48 28.60 26.72
C LYS A 104 -51.88 28.09 26.34
N ARG A 105 -52.15 27.72 25.07
CA ARG A 105 -53.46 27.15 24.67
C ARG A 105 -53.55 25.63 24.83
N LEU A 106 -52.41 24.93 24.88
CA LEU A 106 -52.35 23.47 25.03
C LEU A 106 -52.31 23.02 26.49
N LEU A 107 -51.78 23.85 27.39
CA LEU A 107 -51.66 23.56 28.83
C LEU A 107 -52.88 23.98 29.67
N ASN A 108 -53.91 24.57 29.05
CA ASN A 108 -55.10 25.08 29.74
C ASN A 108 -56.34 24.18 29.55
N ARG A 109 -56.14 22.86 29.52
CA ARG A 109 -57.22 21.87 29.65
C ARG A 109 -57.30 21.36 31.08
#